data_AF-A0A818ILQ0-F1
#
_entry.id   AF-A0A818ILQ0-F1
#
_cell.length_a   1.000
_cell.length_b   1.000
_cell.length_c   1.000
_cell.angle_alpha   90.00
_cell.angle_beta   90.00
_cell.angle_gamma   90.00
#
_symmetry.space_group_name_H-M   'P 1'
#
loop_
_entity.id
_entity.type
_entity.pdbx_description
1 polymer ?
#
loop_
_entity_poly.entity_id
_entity_poly.type
_entity_poly.pdbx_seq_one_letter_code
_entity_poly.pdbx_strand_id
1 'polypeptide(L)'
;MIILLTWILLIGLGSICLYFFGIFDACLDFLINYLFNRQKTIRFRQRPSRIFLVRHGESQANVDTTLYARVADHDIELTEKGRKQALAAGQKLQSVIGKESVYIYMSPYKRSKQTWSNIRKAFSPLQIITEREDPRLREQEFGNLADLTTQKQVFADRDRLGHFFYRFASGESGADVYDRASLFLDTLFREMDNGHHDPTQNIIIVSHELFMRLFLMRYFRWTIDELNILKTFNNCEICELKKIDGLFTLDGHKRPPTQSS
;
A
#
# COMPACT_ATOMS: atom_id res chain seq x y z
N MET A 1 -16.50 -6.00 72.54
CA MET A 1 -16.53 -7.26 71.76
C MET A 1 -17.36 -7.13 70.48
N ILE A 2 -18.60 -6.61 70.54
CA ILE A 2 -19.49 -6.45 69.36
C ILE A 2 -18.90 -5.56 68.25
N ILE A 3 -18.26 -4.44 68.62
CA ILE A 3 -17.65 -3.50 67.66
C ILE A 3 -16.49 -4.16 66.87
N LEU A 4 -15.64 -4.95 67.54
CA LEU A 4 -14.50 -5.62 66.89
C LEU A 4 -14.97 -6.67 65.86
N LEU A 5 -16.03 -7.41 66.19
CA LEU A 5 -16.67 -8.38 65.29
C LEU A 5 -17.32 -7.72 64.06
N THR A 6 -17.88 -6.52 64.21
CA THR A 6 -18.47 -5.77 63.08
C THR A 6 -17.40 -5.25 62.12
N TRP A 7 -16.26 -4.78 62.63
CA TRP A 7 -15.12 -4.35 61.81
C TRP A 7 -14.50 -5.50 61.01
N ILE A 8 -14.36 -6.69 61.60
CA ILE A 8 -13.84 -7.89 60.91
C ILE A 8 -14.77 -8.33 59.78
N LEU A 9 -16.09 -8.27 59.99
CA LEU A 9 -17.09 -8.61 58.95
C LEU A 9 -17.09 -7.60 57.79
N LEU A 10 -16.96 -6.30 58.08
CA LEU A 10 -16.85 -5.24 57.07
C LEU A 10 -15.57 -5.36 56.22
N ILE A 11 -14.43 -5.65 56.85
CA ILE A 11 -13.15 -5.87 56.13
C ILE A 11 -13.20 -7.15 55.29
N GLY A 12 -13.80 -8.22 55.81
CA GLY A 12 -14.00 -9.48 55.09
C GLY A 12 -14.91 -9.30 53.87
N LEU A 13 -16.03 -8.59 54.03
CA LEU A 13 -16.94 -8.23 52.93
C LEU A 13 -16.26 -7.33 51.89
N GLY A 14 -15.44 -6.36 52.33
CA GLY A 14 -14.66 -5.50 51.43
C GLY A 14 -13.61 -6.28 50.63
N SER A 15 -12.93 -7.24 51.26
CA SER A 15 -11.93 -8.10 50.61
C SER A 15 -12.55 -9.07 49.61
N ILE A 16 -13.72 -9.62 49.95
CA ILE A 16 -14.53 -10.46 49.04
C ILE A 16 -15.02 -9.62 47.85
N CYS A 17 -15.48 -8.39 48.09
CA CYS A 17 -15.92 -7.47 47.03
C CYS A 17 -14.77 -7.12 46.07
N LEU A 18 -13.59 -6.79 46.59
CA LEU A 18 -12.37 -6.54 45.78
C LEU A 18 -11.95 -7.77 44.95
N TYR A 19 -12.06 -8.97 45.51
CA TYR A 19 -11.78 -10.23 44.80
C TYR A 19 -12.77 -10.48 43.65
N PHE A 20 -14.07 -10.27 43.88
CA PHE A 20 -15.08 -10.35 42.84
C PHE A 20 -14.94 -9.26 41.77
N PHE A 21 -14.53 -8.04 42.15
CA PHE A 21 -14.17 -6.99 41.20
C PHE A 21 -12.97 -7.39 40.34
N GLY A 22 -11.91 -7.93 40.93
CA GLY A 22 -10.73 -8.42 40.17
C GLY A 22 -11.06 -9.57 39.22
N ILE A 23 -11.93 -10.50 39.62
CA ILE A 23 -12.44 -11.56 38.73
C ILE A 23 -13.31 -10.98 37.62
N PHE A 24 -14.16 -10.00 37.93
CA PHE A 24 -15.00 -9.33 36.94
C PHE A 24 -14.16 -8.59 35.91
N ASP A 25 -13.16 -7.81 36.33
CA ASP A 25 -12.25 -7.10 35.43
C ASP A 25 -11.44 -8.07 34.56
N ALA A 26 -10.92 -9.17 35.13
CA ALA A 26 -10.21 -10.19 34.35
C ALA A 26 -11.12 -10.89 33.32
N CYS A 27 -12.37 -11.18 33.69
CA CYS A 27 -13.38 -11.73 32.78
C CYS A 27 -13.77 -10.73 31.69
N LEU A 28 -13.90 -9.45 32.04
CA LEU A 28 -14.21 -8.37 31.11
C LEU A 28 -13.05 -8.17 30.12
N ASP A 29 -11.80 -8.13 30.59
CA ASP A 29 -10.60 -8.06 29.76
C ASP A 29 -10.49 -9.27 28.84
N PHE A 30 -10.76 -10.48 29.34
CA PHE A 30 -10.79 -11.69 28.52
C PHE A 30 -11.85 -11.59 27.42
N LEU A 31 -13.07 -11.17 27.76
CA LEU A 31 -14.16 -11.01 26.80
C LEU A 31 -13.85 -9.93 25.77
N ILE A 32 -13.34 -8.78 26.20
CA ILE A 32 -12.89 -7.68 25.35
C ILE A 32 -11.83 -8.20 24.38
N ASN A 33 -10.77 -8.85 24.88
CA ASN A 33 -9.71 -9.44 24.05
C ASN A 33 -10.24 -10.50 23.09
N TYR A 34 -11.15 -11.36 23.52
CA TYR A 34 -11.78 -12.38 22.69
C TYR A 34 -12.59 -11.74 21.55
N LEU A 35 -13.43 -10.74 21.86
CA LEU A 35 -14.23 -10.02 20.89
C LEU A 35 -13.36 -9.24 19.90
N PHE A 36 -12.32 -8.54 20.38
CA PHE A 36 -11.33 -7.86 19.54
C PHE A 36 -10.62 -8.84 18.60
N ASN A 37 -10.17 -9.99 19.11
CA ASN A 37 -9.51 -11.01 18.29
C ASN A 37 -10.45 -11.65 17.26
N ARG A 38 -11.71 -11.92 17.65
CA ARG A 38 -12.75 -12.37 16.72
C ARG A 38 -13.01 -11.34 15.63
N GLN A 39 -13.19 -10.08 15.99
CA GLN A 39 -13.45 -8.99 15.03
C GLN A 39 -12.26 -8.81 14.07
N LYS A 40 -11.04 -8.83 14.58
CA LYS A 40 -9.80 -8.79 13.81
C LYS A 40 -9.73 -9.95 12.81
N THR A 41 -10.03 -11.18 13.25
CA THR A 41 -10.07 -12.37 12.39
C THR A 41 -11.12 -12.25 11.29
N ILE A 42 -12.31 -11.75 11.61
CA ILE A 42 -13.40 -11.53 10.64
C ILE A 42 -12.97 -10.50 9.59
N ARG A 43 -12.44 -9.35 10.02
CA ARG A 43 -11.92 -8.31 9.11
C ARG A 43 -10.86 -8.86 8.16
N PHE A 44 -9.86 -9.59 8.67
CA PHE A 44 -8.82 -10.18 7.81
C PHE A 44 -9.37 -11.19 6.78
N ARG A 45 -10.38 -11.99 7.15
CA ARG A 45 -11.04 -12.88 6.20
C ARG A 45 -11.74 -12.11 5.09
N GLN A 46 -12.37 -10.98 5.41
CA GLN A 46 -13.12 -10.15 4.47
C GLN A 46 -12.25 -9.27 3.55
N ARG A 47 -10.97 -9.06 3.87
CA ARG A 47 -10.04 -8.33 2.98
C ARG A 47 -9.89 -9.01 1.61
N PRO A 48 -9.48 -8.28 0.56
CA PRO A 48 -9.18 -8.86 -0.75
C PRO A 48 -8.12 -9.97 -0.70
N SER A 49 -8.20 -10.90 -1.64
CA SER A 49 -7.28 -12.04 -1.76
C SER A 49 -5.99 -11.68 -2.47
N ARG A 50 -5.99 -10.65 -3.32
CA ARG A 50 -4.81 -10.19 -4.06
C ARG A 50 -4.75 -8.67 -4.17
N ILE A 51 -3.54 -8.13 -4.15
CA ILE A 51 -3.23 -6.78 -4.58
C ILE A 51 -2.21 -6.88 -5.71
N PHE A 52 -2.50 -6.26 -6.84
CA PHE A 52 -1.62 -6.15 -7.99
C PHE A 52 -1.06 -4.72 -8.05
N LEU A 53 0.26 -4.58 -7.91
CA LEU A 53 0.93 -3.32 -8.20
C LEU A 53 1.41 -3.37 -9.66
N VAL A 54 1.09 -2.35 -10.44
CA VAL A 54 1.43 -2.28 -11.86
C VAL A 54 2.16 -0.98 -12.15
N ARG A 55 3.39 -1.08 -12.65
CA ARG A 55 4.10 0.11 -13.15
C ARG A 55 3.45 0.58 -14.44
N HIS A 56 3.34 1.88 -14.65
CA HIS A 56 2.89 2.42 -15.94
C HIS A 56 3.69 1.84 -17.13
N GLY A 57 3.05 1.77 -18.30
CA GLY A 57 3.72 1.41 -19.56
C GLY A 57 4.83 2.38 -19.93
N GLU A 58 5.67 2.02 -20.89
CA GLU A 58 6.76 2.88 -21.37
C GLU A 58 6.23 4.27 -21.73
N SER A 59 6.78 5.29 -21.10
CA SER A 59 6.44 6.69 -21.35
C SER A 59 7.43 7.33 -22.32
N GLN A 60 7.04 8.45 -22.92
CA GLN A 60 7.94 9.23 -23.78
C GLN A 60 9.23 9.62 -23.03
N ALA A 61 9.13 9.91 -21.73
CA ALA A 61 10.30 10.23 -20.89
C ALA A 61 11.17 9.02 -20.52
N ASN A 62 10.64 7.79 -20.59
CA ASN A 62 11.49 6.60 -20.49
C ASN A 62 12.39 6.43 -21.72
N VAL A 63 11.97 6.95 -22.88
CA VAL A 63 12.73 6.91 -24.14
C VAL A 63 13.64 8.13 -24.26
N ASP A 64 13.12 9.32 -23.93
CA ASP A 64 13.84 10.59 -24.02
C ASP A 64 13.65 11.41 -22.74
N THR A 65 14.64 11.34 -21.84
CA THR A 65 14.62 12.07 -20.57
C THR A 65 14.69 13.59 -20.75
N THR A 66 15.09 14.10 -21.92
CA THR A 66 15.11 15.56 -22.16
C THR A 66 13.72 16.17 -22.21
N LEU A 67 12.68 15.33 -22.32
CA LEU A 67 11.28 15.73 -22.33
C LEU A 67 10.86 16.47 -21.06
N TYR A 68 11.48 16.15 -19.92
CA TYR A 68 11.24 16.82 -18.64
C TYR A 68 11.50 18.33 -18.66
N ALA A 69 12.34 18.83 -19.57
CA ALA A 69 12.61 20.26 -19.70
C ALA A 69 11.49 21.04 -20.42
N ARG A 70 10.57 20.33 -21.10
CA ARG A 70 9.56 20.94 -22.00
C ARG A 70 8.13 20.47 -21.74
N VAL A 71 7.94 19.36 -21.03
CA VAL A 71 6.64 18.82 -20.64
C VAL A 71 6.65 18.52 -19.14
N ALA A 72 5.61 18.95 -18.43
CA ALA A 72 5.45 18.65 -17.02
C ALA A 72 5.36 17.13 -16.81
N ASP A 73 6.05 16.58 -15.81
CA ASP A 73 6.13 15.12 -15.60
C ASP A 73 4.75 14.44 -15.57
N HIS A 74 3.78 15.05 -14.89
CA HIS A 74 2.42 14.51 -14.77
C HIS A 74 1.67 14.40 -16.10
N ASP A 75 2.07 15.17 -17.11
CA ASP A 75 1.45 15.21 -18.45
C ASP A 75 2.16 14.35 -19.49
N ILE A 76 3.29 13.72 -19.13
CA ILE A 76 4.03 12.84 -20.06
C ILE A 76 3.19 11.61 -20.40
N GLU A 77 3.09 11.34 -21.71
CA GLU A 77 2.27 10.27 -22.25
C GLU A 77 3.02 8.94 -22.39
N LEU A 78 2.25 7.87 -22.58
CA LEU A 78 2.75 6.58 -23.05
C LEU A 78 3.22 6.67 -24.50
N THR A 79 4.27 5.90 -24.80
CA THR A 79 4.62 5.55 -26.18
C THR A 79 3.61 4.54 -26.74
N GLU A 80 3.64 4.32 -28.05
CA GLU A 80 2.84 3.26 -28.66
C GLU A 80 3.21 1.87 -28.13
N LYS A 81 4.49 1.64 -27.85
CA LYS A 81 4.97 0.44 -27.17
C LYS A 81 4.39 0.34 -25.75
N GLY A 82 4.36 1.44 -25.00
CA GLY A 82 3.73 1.51 -23.67
C GLY A 82 2.25 1.15 -23.68
N ARG A 83 1.50 1.56 -24.71
CA ARG A 83 0.09 1.18 -24.88
C ARG A 83 -0.08 -0.32 -25.14
N LYS A 84 0.77 -0.91 -25.99
CA LYS A 84 0.79 -2.35 -26.27
C LYS A 84 1.17 -3.17 -25.03
N GLN A 85 2.16 -2.70 -24.26
CA GLN A 85 2.53 -3.29 -22.97
C GLN A 85 1.32 -3.32 -22.01
N ALA A 86 0.59 -2.21 -21.90
CA ALA A 86 -0.58 -2.11 -21.03
C ALA A 86 -1.74 -3.04 -21.47
N LEU A 87 -1.97 -3.19 -22.78
CA LEU A 87 -2.92 -4.17 -23.29
C LEU A 87 -2.55 -5.61 -22.88
N ALA A 88 -1.28 -5.99 -23.06
CA ALA A 88 -0.79 -7.31 -22.67
C ALA A 88 -0.87 -7.54 -21.15
N ALA A 89 -0.55 -6.52 -20.35
CA ALA A 89 -0.71 -6.56 -18.90
C ALA A 89 -2.18 -6.78 -18.50
N GLY A 90 -3.12 -6.11 -19.18
CA GLY A 90 -4.55 -6.34 -18.97
C GLY A 90 -4.98 -7.78 -19.24
N GLN A 91 -4.52 -8.38 -20.34
CA GLN A 91 -4.79 -9.79 -20.65
C GLN A 91 -4.23 -10.73 -19.57
N LYS A 92 -3.03 -10.47 -19.07
CA LYS A 92 -2.41 -11.25 -18.00
C LYS A 92 -3.15 -11.10 -16.67
N LEU A 93 -3.59 -9.90 -16.31
CA LEU A 93 -4.39 -9.69 -15.11
C LEU A 93 -5.74 -10.41 -15.23
N GLN A 94 -6.42 -10.30 -16.39
CA GLN A 94 -7.69 -10.97 -16.62
C GLN A 94 -7.58 -12.49 -16.56
N SER A 95 -6.48 -13.09 -17.02
CA SER A 95 -6.29 -14.54 -16.94
C SER A 95 -6.14 -15.05 -15.50
N VAL A 96 -5.55 -14.25 -14.61
CA VAL A 96 -5.39 -14.58 -13.18
C VAL A 96 -6.65 -14.29 -12.38
N ILE A 97 -7.32 -13.17 -12.67
CA ILE A 97 -8.51 -12.68 -11.96
C ILE A 97 -9.78 -13.41 -12.41
N GLY A 98 -9.84 -13.85 -13.66
CA GLY A 98 -10.98 -14.55 -14.23
C GLY A 98 -12.25 -13.68 -14.18
N LYS A 99 -13.29 -14.16 -13.49
CA LYS A 99 -14.59 -13.47 -13.36
C LYS A 99 -14.71 -12.67 -12.06
N GLU A 100 -13.68 -12.67 -11.22
CA GLU A 100 -13.70 -11.95 -9.96
C GLU A 100 -13.76 -10.43 -10.19
N SER A 101 -14.28 -9.73 -9.19
CA SER A 101 -14.38 -8.27 -9.20
C SER A 101 -13.07 -7.60 -8.82
N VAL A 102 -12.89 -6.37 -9.31
CA VAL A 102 -11.68 -5.55 -9.16
C VAL A 102 -11.98 -4.16 -8.63
N TYR A 103 -11.15 -3.71 -7.70
CA TYR A 103 -11.03 -2.31 -7.26
C TYR A 103 -9.78 -1.71 -7.86
N ILE A 104 -9.88 -0.49 -8.39
CA ILE A 104 -8.74 0.15 -9.05
C ILE A 104 -8.41 1.49 -8.42
N TYR A 105 -7.11 1.65 -8.13
CA TYR A 105 -6.49 2.91 -7.80
C TYR A 105 -5.40 3.22 -8.82
N MET A 106 -5.31 4.48 -9.24
CA MET A 106 -4.29 4.90 -10.18
C MET A 106 -3.70 6.24 -9.81
N SER A 107 -2.42 6.43 -10.13
CA SER A 107 -1.81 7.76 -10.08
C SER A 107 -2.51 8.72 -11.06
N PRO A 108 -2.62 10.02 -10.71
CA PRO A 108 -3.23 11.03 -11.57
C PRO A 108 -2.39 11.36 -12.81
N TYR A 109 -1.13 10.89 -12.89
CA TYR A 109 -0.25 11.13 -14.03
C TYR A 109 -0.80 10.49 -15.30
N LYS A 110 -0.70 11.21 -16.42
CA LYS A 110 -1.28 10.82 -17.71
C LYS A 110 -0.83 9.44 -18.18
N ARG A 111 0.45 9.10 -18.05
CA ARG A 111 0.98 7.75 -18.32
C ARG A 111 0.30 6.64 -17.50
N SER A 112 0.00 6.88 -16.22
CA SER A 112 -0.68 5.91 -15.35
C SER A 112 -2.14 5.74 -15.77
N LYS A 113 -2.83 6.85 -16.06
CA LYS A 113 -4.22 6.85 -16.55
C LYS A 113 -4.35 6.16 -17.92
N GLN A 114 -3.44 6.45 -18.85
CA GLN A 114 -3.38 5.79 -20.15
C GLN A 114 -3.04 4.30 -20.02
N THR A 115 -2.20 3.92 -19.04
CA THR A 115 -1.90 2.51 -18.76
C THR A 115 -3.16 1.80 -18.30
N TRP A 116 -3.86 2.36 -17.30
CA TRP A 116 -5.12 1.80 -16.83
C TRP A 116 -6.17 1.74 -17.95
N SER A 117 -6.34 2.80 -18.75
CA SER A 117 -7.29 2.81 -19.88
C SER A 117 -7.07 1.64 -20.85
N ASN A 118 -5.83 1.22 -21.07
CA ASN A 118 -5.51 0.07 -21.90
C ASN A 118 -5.71 -1.26 -21.17
N ILE A 119 -5.31 -1.36 -19.89
CA ILE A 119 -5.57 -2.55 -19.04
C ILE A 119 -7.09 -2.81 -18.94
N ARG A 120 -7.88 -1.76 -18.72
CA ARG A 120 -9.33 -1.77 -18.52
C ARG A 120 -10.07 -2.48 -19.65
N LYS A 121 -9.54 -2.46 -20.88
CA LYS A 121 -10.13 -3.12 -22.06
C LYS A 121 -10.23 -4.64 -21.91
N ALA A 122 -9.43 -5.25 -21.04
CA ALA A 122 -9.49 -6.68 -20.76
C ALA A 122 -10.61 -7.09 -19.79
N PHE A 123 -11.23 -6.13 -19.10
CA PHE A 123 -12.23 -6.36 -18.06
C PHE A 123 -13.63 -5.98 -18.54
N SER A 124 -14.63 -6.77 -18.14
CA SER A 124 -16.03 -6.35 -18.31
C SER A 124 -16.35 -5.19 -17.36
N PRO A 125 -17.17 -4.19 -17.78
CA PRO A 125 -17.61 -3.12 -16.89
C PRO A 125 -18.24 -3.63 -15.58
N LEU A 126 -18.90 -4.79 -15.61
CA LEU A 126 -19.52 -5.40 -14.43
C LEU A 126 -18.51 -5.97 -13.42
N GLN A 127 -17.27 -6.24 -13.85
CA GLN A 127 -16.20 -6.68 -12.95
C GLN A 127 -15.59 -5.51 -12.18
N ILE A 128 -15.71 -4.30 -12.70
CA ILE A 128 -15.06 -3.11 -12.16
C ILE A 128 -15.99 -2.45 -11.14
N ILE A 129 -15.62 -2.54 -9.86
CA ILE A 129 -16.45 -1.97 -8.79
C ILE A 129 -16.13 -0.49 -8.56
N THR A 130 -14.86 -0.11 -8.70
CA THR A 130 -14.46 1.29 -8.64
C THR A 130 -13.20 1.55 -9.45
N GLU A 131 -13.10 2.78 -9.96
CA GLU A 131 -11.93 3.33 -10.62
C GLU A 131 -11.65 4.69 -9.97
N ARG A 132 -10.53 4.82 -9.26
CA ARG A 132 -10.22 6.05 -8.51
C ARG A 132 -8.80 6.53 -8.78
N GLU A 133 -8.67 7.83 -9.00
CA GLU A 133 -7.38 8.48 -8.95
C GLU A 133 -7.02 8.77 -7.49
N ASP A 134 -5.77 8.51 -7.11
CA ASP A 134 -5.26 8.89 -5.79
C ASP A 134 -3.96 9.69 -5.95
N PRO A 135 -3.94 10.98 -5.55
CA PRO A 135 -2.76 11.84 -5.66
C PRO A 135 -1.54 11.31 -4.91
N ARG A 136 -1.72 10.38 -3.97
CA ARG A 136 -0.61 9.77 -3.21
C ARG A 136 0.11 8.70 -3.99
N LEU A 137 -0.39 8.24 -5.13
CA LEU A 137 0.23 7.21 -5.96
C LEU A 137 1.23 7.77 -6.98
N ARG A 138 1.49 9.07 -6.99
CA ARG A 138 2.45 9.74 -7.91
C ARG A 138 3.87 9.24 -7.71
N GLU A 139 4.71 9.41 -8.75
CA GLU A 139 6.15 9.16 -8.62
C GLU A 139 6.80 10.18 -7.68
N GLN A 140 8.06 9.95 -7.30
CA GLN A 140 8.90 10.96 -6.65
C GLN A 140 8.95 12.25 -7.47
N GLU A 141 8.64 13.37 -6.82
CA GLU A 141 8.72 14.68 -7.44
C GLU A 141 10.18 15.17 -7.48
N PHE A 142 10.72 15.39 -8.69
CA PHE A 142 12.12 15.83 -8.86
C PHE A 142 12.33 17.35 -8.65
N GLY A 143 11.26 18.10 -8.39
CA GLY A 143 11.29 19.56 -8.31
C GLY A 143 11.33 20.25 -9.67
N ASN A 144 11.60 21.56 -9.67
CA ASN A 144 11.56 22.42 -10.86
C ASN A 144 12.88 22.35 -11.66
N LEU A 145 13.26 21.15 -12.12
CA LEU A 145 14.49 20.92 -12.89
C LEU A 145 14.31 21.23 -14.38
N ALA A 146 14.45 22.51 -14.74
CA ALA A 146 14.33 22.94 -16.13
C ALA A 146 15.60 22.73 -16.98
N ASP A 147 16.79 22.84 -16.38
CA ASP A 147 18.07 22.73 -17.09
C ASP A 147 18.54 21.27 -17.21
N LEU A 148 18.88 20.83 -18.43
CA LEU A 148 19.30 19.46 -18.73
C LEU A 148 20.65 19.08 -18.11
N THR A 149 21.57 20.04 -17.98
CA THR A 149 22.90 19.78 -17.39
C THR A 149 22.77 19.50 -15.90
N THR A 150 22.04 20.38 -15.22
CA THR A 150 21.67 20.26 -13.82
C THR A 150 20.91 18.96 -13.58
N GLN A 151 19.93 18.65 -14.44
CA GLN A 151 19.17 17.41 -14.34
C GLN A 151 20.07 16.17 -14.35
N LYS A 152 21.02 16.08 -15.29
CA LYS A 152 21.98 14.96 -15.36
C LYS A 152 22.83 14.84 -14.09
N GLN A 153 23.32 15.97 -13.58
CA GLN A 153 24.13 16.00 -12.36
C GLN A 153 23.33 15.56 -11.13
N VAL A 154 22.12 16.09 -10.96
CA VAL A 154 21.21 15.76 -9.85
C VAL A 154 20.84 14.27 -9.85
N PHE A 155 20.52 13.70 -11.02
CA PHE A 155 20.25 12.25 -11.09
C PHE A 155 21.48 11.39 -10.83
N ALA A 156 22.67 11.79 -11.32
CA ALA A 156 23.91 11.09 -11.00
C ALA A 156 24.25 11.15 -9.50
N ASP A 157 24.02 12.30 -8.85
CA ASP A 157 24.18 12.43 -7.41
C ASP A 157 23.17 11.59 -6.62
N ARG A 158 21.91 11.54 -7.06
CA ARG A 158 20.91 10.63 -6.48
C ARG A 158 21.37 9.18 -6.56
N ASP A 159 21.83 8.73 -7.72
CA ASP A 159 22.23 7.35 -7.93
C ASP A 159 23.47 6.99 -7.09
N ARG A 160 24.37 7.96 -6.87
CA ARG A 160 25.55 7.82 -6.00
C ARG A 160 25.21 7.82 -4.51
N LEU A 161 24.30 8.70 -4.07
CA LEU A 161 23.96 8.91 -2.65
C LEU A 161 22.83 7.99 -2.17
N GLY A 162 22.08 7.39 -3.09
CA GLY A 162 21.00 6.46 -2.81
C GLY A 162 19.61 7.10 -2.90
N HIS A 163 18.67 6.34 -3.47
CA HIS A 163 17.32 6.82 -3.78
C HIS A 163 16.47 7.16 -2.54
N PHE A 164 16.73 6.53 -1.39
CA PHE A 164 15.89 6.72 -0.20
C PHE A 164 16.11 8.09 0.46
N PHE A 165 17.36 8.48 0.67
CA PHE A 165 17.71 9.70 1.41
C PHE A 165 18.03 10.91 0.53
N TYR A 166 18.35 10.71 -0.76
CA TYR A 166 18.61 11.84 -1.63
C TYR A 166 17.36 12.71 -1.80
N ARG A 167 17.50 13.99 -1.50
CA ARG A 167 16.45 15.00 -1.60
C ARG A 167 16.68 15.88 -2.81
N PHE A 168 15.75 15.87 -3.74
CA PHE A 168 15.74 16.83 -4.84
C PHE A 168 15.48 18.24 -4.33
N ALA A 169 16.18 19.23 -4.89
CA ALA A 169 15.92 20.64 -4.58
C ALA A 169 14.50 21.02 -5.03
N SER A 170 13.67 21.49 -4.09
CA SER A 170 12.23 21.75 -4.31
C SER A 170 11.42 20.51 -4.73
N GLY A 171 11.92 19.31 -4.45
CA GLY A 171 11.23 18.04 -4.70
C GLY A 171 11.19 17.14 -3.47
N GLU A 172 10.94 15.86 -3.70
CA GLU A 172 10.83 14.82 -2.68
C GLU A 172 12.16 14.05 -2.53
N SER A 173 12.29 13.38 -1.40
CA SER A 173 13.20 12.26 -1.17
C SER A 173 12.40 10.97 -1.16
N GLY A 174 13.07 9.82 -1.21
CA GLY A 174 12.40 8.54 -1.01
C GLY A 174 11.69 8.44 0.35
N ALA A 175 12.17 9.13 1.39
CA ALA A 175 11.49 9.17 2.68
C ALA A 175 10.11 9.86 2.62
N ASP A 176 9.95 10.95 1.86
CA ASP A 176 8.65 11.62 1.73
C ASP A 176 7.67 10.75 0.93
N VAL A 177 8.17 10.07 -0.10
CA VAL A 177 7.36 9.09 -0.87
C VAL A 177 6.97 7.91 0.02
N TYR A 178 7.83 7.46 0.93
CA TYR A 178 7.53 6.40 1.91
C TYR A 178 6.41 6.81 2.87
N ASP A 179 6.42 8.05 3.37
CA ASP A 179 5.34 8.58 4.22
C ASP A 179 4.02 8.67 3.46
N ARG A 180 4.08 9.15 2.21
CA ARG A 180 2.91 9.20 1.32
C ARG A 180 2.34 7.81 1.00
N ALA A 181 3.21 6.82 0.76
CA ALA A 181 2.82 5.43 0.60
C ALA A 181 2.20 4.84 1.88
N SER A 182 2.71 5.23 3.05
CA SER A 182 2.14 4.86 4.36
C SER A 182 0.72 5.36 4.52
N LEU A 183 0.47 6.65 4.23
CA LEU A 183 -0.86 7.24 4.29
C LEU A 183 -1.84 6.56 3.32
N PHE A 184 -1.37 6.22 2.11
CA PHE A 184 -2.17 5.45 1.15
C PHE A 184 -2.54 4.07 1.71
N LEU A 185 -1.55 3.33 2.21
CA LEU A 185 -1.75 2.01 2.84
C LEU A 185 -2.74 2.05 4.01
N ASP A 186 -2.69 3.08 4.85
CA ASP A 186 -3.61 3.22 5.97
C ASP A 186 -5.05 3.47 5.52
N THR A 187 -5.24 4.31 4.49
CA THR A 187 -6.57 4.46 3.87
C THR A 187 -7.03 3.15 3.23
N LEU A 188 -6.15 2.48 2.49
CA LEU A 188 -6.47 1.22 1.82
C LEU A 188 -6.93 0.16 2.82
N PHE A 189 -6.22 -0.03 3.95
CA PHE A 189 -6.64 -0.99 4.96
C PHE A 189 -7.93 -0.61 5.67
N ARG A 190 -8.17 0.69 5.89
CA ARG A 190 -9.44 1.14 6.46
C ARG A 190 -10.60 0.89 5.50
N GLU A 191 -10.42 1.10 4.21
CA GLU A 191 -11.45 0.76 3.21
C GLU A 191 -11.71 -0.75 3.19
N MET A 192 -10.65 -1.58 3.19
CA MET A 192 -10.74 -3.04 3.31
C MET A 192 -11.49 -3.52 4.57
N ASP A 193 -11.27 -2.86 5.71
CA ASP A 193 -11.84 -3.28 7.00
C ASP A 193 -13.29 -2.81 7.21
N ASN A 194 -13.71 -1.75 6.53
CA ASN A 194 -15.03 -1.13 6.70
C ASN A 194 -16.11 -1.75 5.80
N GLY A 195 -15.82 -2.83 5.07
CA GLY A 195 -16.82 -3.53 4.25
C GLY A 195 -17.36 -2.72 3.06
N HIS A 196 -16.70 -1.60 2.69
CA HIS A 196 -16.99 -0.89 1.43
C HIS A 196 -16.61 -1.70 0.19
N HIS A 197 -15.86 -2.78 0.42
CA HIS A 197 -15.66 -3.84 -0.53
C HIS A 197 -16.65 -4.94 -0.22
N ASP A 198 -17.52 -5.27 -1.19
CA ASP A 198 -18.14 -6.60 -1.32
C ASP A 198 -17.01 -7.67 -1.29
N PRO A 199 -17.19 -9.01 -1.36
CA PRO A 199 -16.08 -9.96 -1.34
C PRO A 199 -15.27 -9.92 -2.65
N THR A 200 -14.69 -8.78 -2.95
CA THR A 200 -13.85 -8.49 -4.08
C THR A 200 -12.50 -9.04 -3.78
N GLN A 201 -12.06 -9.87 -4.70
CA GLN A 201 -10.88 -10.68 -4.47
C GLN A 201 -9.61 -9.90 -4.85
N ASN A 202 -9.72 -8.80 -5.60
CA ASN A 202 -8.56 -8.21 -6.27
C ASN A 202 -8.58 -6.67 -6.23
N ILE A 203 -7.43 -6.10 -5.88
CA ILE A 203 -7.13 -4.67 -6.04
C ILE A 203 -6.04 -4.51 -7.10
N ILE A 204 -6.19 -3.55 -8.01
CA ILE A 204 -5.16 -3.16 -8.97
C ILE A 204 -4.73 -1.72 -8.66
N ILE A 205 -3.44 -1.51 -8.42
CA ILE A 205 -2.84 -0.20 -8.19
C ILE A 205 -1.89 0.10 -9.34
N VAL A 206 -2.23 1.09 -10.18
CA VAL A 206 -1.40 1.52 -11.31
C VAL A 206 -0.58 2.75 -10.89
N SER A 207 0.74 2.60 -10.79
CA SER A 207 1.63 3.62 -10.24
C SER A 207 2.99 3.61 -10.97
N HIS A 208 4.07 3.95 -10.25
CA HIS A 208 5.41 4.20 -10.76
C HIS A 208 6.44 3.40 -9.99
N GLU A 209 7.69 3.48 -10.41
CA GLU A 209 8.72 2.55 -9.97
C GLU A 209 9.09 2.76 -8.50
N LEU A 210 9.49 3.97 -8.12
CA LEU A 210 9.94 4.22 -6.74
C LEU A 210 8.77 4.10 -5.76
N PHE A 211 7.60 4.63 -6.12
CA PHE A 211 6.39 4.46 -5.32
C PHE A 211 6.09 2.98 -5.01
N MET A 212 6.11 2.09 -6.02
CA MET A 212 5.85 0.66 -5.81
C MET A 212 6.87 0.02 -4.87
N ARG A 213 8.16 0.34 -5.03
CA ARG A 213 9.22 -0.17 -4.15
C ARG A 213 9.03 0.28 -2.70
N LEU A 214 8.67 1.54 -2.48
CA LEU A 214 8.43 2.09 -1.14
C LEU A 214 7.12 1.62 -0.52
N PHE A 215 6.09 1.38 -1.32
CA PHE A 215 4.88 0.69 -0.89
C PHE A 215 5.20 -0.70 -0.34
N LEU A 216 6.02 -1.48 -1.07
CA LEU A 216 6.45 -2.81 -0.64
C LEU A 216 7.31 -2.74 0.61
N MET A 217 8.29 -1.84 0.65
CA MET A 217 9.12 -1.60 1.84
C MET A 217 8.26 -1.30 3.05
N ARG A 218 7.28 -0.39 2.93
CA ARG A 218 6.38 -0.02 4.03
C ARG A 218 5.49 -1.17 4.47
N TYR A 219 5.00 -1.97 3.52
CA TYR A 219 4.13 -3.11 3.81
C TYR A 219 4.89 -4.23 4.52
N PHE A 220 6.03 -4.64 3.96
CA PHE A 220 6.87 -5.73 4.47
C PHE A 220 7.82 -5.32 5.58
N ARG A 221 7.88 -4.02 5.91
CA ARG A 221 8.84 -3.45 6.87
C ARG A 221 10.29 -3.78 6.53
N TRP A 222 10.59 -3.74 5.25
CA TRP A 222 11.96 -3.91 4.78
C TRP A 222 12.83 -2.75 5.24
N THR A 223 14.06 -3.07 5.56
CA THR A 223 15.15 -2.12 5.78
C THR A 223 15.48 -1.39 4.49
N ILE A 224 16.27 -0.31 4.61
CA ILE A 224 16.74 0.44 3.45
C ILE A 224 17.70 -0.42 2.60
N ASP A 225 18.48 -1.29 3.23
CA ASP A 225 19.37 -2.23 2.52
C ASP A 225 18.58 -3.22 1.68
N GLU A 226 17.49 -3.78 2.24
CA GLU A 226 16.55 -4.63 1.50
C GLU A 226 15.87 -3.89 0.35
N LEU A 227 15.50 -2.62 0.53
CA LEU A 227 14.99 -1.77 -0.55
C LEU A 227 16.03 -1.60 -1.67
N ASN A 228 17.30 -1.41 -1.32
CA ASN A 228 18.38 -1.15 -2.29
C ASN A 228 18.69 -2.38 -3.16
N ILE A 229 18.55 -3.59 -2.62
CA ILE A 229 18.71 -4.84 -3.39
C ILE A 229 17.45 -5.26 -4.16
N LEU A 230 16.29 -4.67 -3.84
CA LEU A 230 15.04 -4.96 -4.55
C LEU A 230 15.15 -4.57 -6.02
N LYS A 231 14.81 -5.52 -6.90
CA LYS A 231 14.80 -5.28 -8.35
C LYS A 231 13.97 -4.06 -8.74
N THR A 232 14.37 -3.41 -9.82
CA THR A 232 13.57 -2.39 -10.50
C THR A 232 12.41 -3.06 -11.25
N PHE A 233 11.22 -2.46 -11.21
CA PHE A 233 10.07 -2.96 -11.96
C PHE A 233 10.13 -2.46 -13.40
N ASN A 234 10.03 -3.34 -14.39
CA ASN A 234 9.91 -2.95 -15.79
C ASN A 234 8.55 -2.27 -16.06
N ASN A 235 8.44 -1.54 -17.18
CA ASN A 235 7.17 -0.95 -17.59
C ASN A 235 6.07 -2.03 -17.75
N CYS A 236 4.88 -1.77 -17.21
CA CYS A 236 3.78 -2.74 -17.13
C CYS A 236 4.11 -4.06 -16.40
N GLU A 237 5.21 -4.11 -15.64
CA GLU A 237 5.45 -5.25 -14.75
C GLU A 237 4.38 -5.29 -13.66
N ILE A 238 3.83 -6.49 -13.43
CA ILE A 238 2.80 -6.77 -12.43
C ILE A 238 3.47 -7.46 -11.26
N CYS A 239 3.40 -6.84 -10.09
CA CYS A 239 3.78 -7.42 -8.81
C CYS A 239 2.51 -7.89 -8.09
N GLU A 240 2.36 -9.21 -7.92
CA GLU A 240 1.20 -9.80 -7.22
C GLU A 240 1.53 -10.02 -5.74
N LEU A 241 0.69 -9.45 -4.88
CA LEU A 241 0.66 -9.73 -3.45
C LEU A 241 -0.54 -10.63 -3.14
N LYS A 242 -0.28 -11.88 -2.77
CA LYS A 242 -1.35 -12.86 -2.48
C LYS A 242 -1.58 -12.98 -0.98
N LYS A 243 -2.85 -13.00 -0.56
CA LYS A 243 -3.23 -13.19 0.85
C LYS A 243 -3.07 -14.66 1.25
N ILE A 244 -2.23 -14.93 2.24
CA ILE A 244 -2.02 -16.24 2.88
C ILE A 244 -2.14 -16.01 4.39
N ASP A 245 -3.04 -16.74 5.06
CA ASP A 245 -3.30 -16.62 6.50
C ASP A 245 -3.63 -15.19 6.98
N GLY A 246 -4.31 -14.41 6.12
CA GLY A 246 -4.71 -13.03 6.43
C GLY A 246 -3.64 -11.96 6.19
N LEU A 247 -2.44 -12.35 5.75
CA LEU A 247 -1.35 -11.44 5.39
C LEU A 247 -1.06 -11.53 3.89
N PHE A 248 -0.73 -10.40 3.26
CA PHE A 248 -0.24 -10.43 1.89
C PHE A 248 1.23 -10.87 1.87
N THR A 249 1.57 -11.68 0.88
CA THR A 249 2.92 -12.23 0.69
C THR A 249 3.40 -11.95 -0.73
N LEU A 250 4.71 -11.72 -0.87
CA LEU A 250 5.39 -11.54 -2.16
C LEU A 250 6.54 -12.55 -2.21
N ASP A 251 6.53 -13.49 -3.16
CA ASP A 251 7.62 -14.46 -3.36
C ASP A 251 8.10 -15.14 -2.06
N GLY A 252 7.18 -15.43 -1.13
CA GLY A 252 7.47 -16.02 0.17
C GLY A 252 7.83 -15.04 1.29
N HIS A 253 8.11 -13.77 0.99
CA HIS A 253 8.23 -12.72 2.00
C HIS A 253 6.89 -12.48 2.69
N LYS A 254 6.91 -12.50 4.03
CA LYS A 254 5.78 -12.16 4.89
C LYS A 254 6.09 -10.89 5.68
N ARG A 255 5.06 -10.08 5.92
CA ARG A 255 5.17 -8.94 6.84
C ARG A 255 5.53 -9.45 8.25
N PRO A 256 6.62 -8.97 8.88
CA PRO A 256 6.98 -9.38 10.23
C PRO A 256 5.91 -8.94 11.23
N PRO A 257 5.67 -9.71 12.31
CA PRO A 257 4.69 -9.34 13.33
C PRO A 257 4.99 -7.94 13.88
N THR A 258 3.96 -7.13 14.15
CA THR A 258 4.14 -5.97 15.06
C THR A 258 4.65 -6.54 16.38
N GLN A 259 5.89 -6.19 16.79
CA GLN A 259 6.20 -6.28 18.20
C GLN A 259 5.19 -5.36 18.89
N SER A 260 4.31 -5.95 19.71
CA SER A 260 3.45 -5.17 20.59
C SER A 260 4.37 -4.46 21.57
N SER A 261 4.58 -3.16 21.37
CA SER A 261 5.07 -2.26 22.41
C SER A 261 4.01 -2.10 23.48
#